data_AF-A0A380F9K3-F1
#
_entry.id   AF-A0A380F9K3-F1
#
_cell.length_a   1.000
_cell.length_b   1.000
_cell.length_c   1.000
_cell.angle_alpha   90.00
_cell.angle_beta   90.00
_cell.angle_gamma   90.00
#
_symmetry.space_group_name_H-M   'P 1'
#
loop_
_entity.id
_entity.type
_entity.pdbx_description
1 polymer ?
#
loop_
_entity_poly.entity_id
_entity_poly.type
_entity_poly.pdbx_seq_one_letter_code
_entity_poly.pdbx_strand_id
1 'polypeptide(L)' 'MFFKRGSKLLNILQDEKRQQILVLLCREQQLTVNQITELLPISRPAVSHHLKMMYEVWLVKSQTSRIRKIL' A
#
# COMPACT_ATOMS: atom_id res chain seq x y z
N MET A 1 -26.62 16.55 -4.42
CA MET A 1 -25.15 16.39 -4.28
C MET A 1 -24.85 14.99 -3.74
N PHE A 2 -24.58 14.00 -4.59
CA PHE A 2 -24.48 12.57 -4.21
C PHE A 2 -23.06 11.97 -4.26
N PHE A 3 -22.00 12.79 -4.23
CA PHE A 3 -20.61 12.31 -4.43
C PHE A 3 -19.68 12.41 -3.22
N LYS A 4 -20.17 12.35 -1.98
CA LYS A 4 -19.31 12.49 -0.78
C LYS A 4 -18.63 11.20 -0.30
N ARG A 5 -19.11 9.98 -0.64
CA ARG A 5 -18.50 8.71 -0.17
C ARG A 5 -17.39 8.16 -1.08
N GLY A 6 -17.46 8.39 -2.40
CA GLY A 6 -16.42 7.94 -3.33
C GLY A 6 -15.14 8.81 -3.35
N SER A 7 -15.18 9.99 -2.72
CA SER A 7 -14.10 10.98 -2.83
C SER A 7 -12.79 10.51 -2.22
N LYS A 8 -12.78 9.89 -1.03
CA LYS A 8 -11.53 9.46 -0.38
C LYS A 8 -10.84 8.35 -1.16
N LEU A 9 -11.58 7.36 -1.66
CA LEU A 9 -11.02 6.28 -2.48
C LEU A 9 -10.42 6.82 -3.78
N LEU A 10 -11.15 7.66 -4.50
CA LEU A 10 -10.69 8.27 -5.75
C LEU A 10 -9.47 9.17 -5.51
N ASN A 11 -9.44 9.94 -4.42
CA ASN A 11 -8.29 10.74 -4.02
C ASN A 11 -7.04 9.87 -3.72
N ILE A 12 -7.22 8.68 -3.16
CA ILE A 12 -6.11 7.74 -2.99
C ILE A 12 -5.66 7.20 -4.36
N LEU A 13 -6.58 6.85 -5.25
CA LEU A 13 -6.24 6.26 -6.54
C LEU A 13 -5.61 7.25 -7.53
N GLN A 14 -5.79 8.57 -7.39
CA GLN A 14 -5.28 9.55 -8.36
C GLN A 14 -3.74 9.77 -8.35
N ASP A 15 -3.03 9.22 -7.37
CA ASP A 15 -1.58 9.40 -7.23
C ASP A 15 -0.81 8.27 -7.91
N GLU A 16 0.08 8.63 -8.83
CA GLU A 16 0.83 7.69 -9.66
C GLU A 16 1.71 6.74 -8.84
N LYS A 17 2.31 7.20 -7.74
CA LYS A 17 3.14 6.35 -6.88
C LYS A 17 2.29 5.32 -6.15
N ARG A 18 1.08 5.70 -5.71
CA ARG A 18 0.12 4.76 -5.12
C ARG A 18 -0.39 3.73 -6.15
N GLN A 19 -0.65 4.16 -7.38
CA GLN A 19 -1.02 3.25 -8.47
C GLN A 19 0.10 2.24 -8.77
N GLN A 20 1.36 2.69 -8.82
CA GLN A 20 2.52 1.80 -9.01
C GLN A 20 2.61 0.74 -7.92
N ILE A 21 2.43 1.15 -6.65
CA ILE A 21 2.41 0.22 -5.51
C ILE A 21 1.25 -0.78 -5.62
N LEU A 22 0.04 -0.34 -5.99
CA LEU A 22 -1.11 -1.23 -6.16
C LEU A 22 -0.88 -2.24 -7.29
N VAL A 23 -0.42 -1.79 -8.46
CA VAL A 23 -0.12 -2.67 -9.60
C VAL A 23 0.94 -3.71 -9.22
N LEU A 24 1.96 -3.31 -8.47
CA LEU A 24 2.98 -4.22 -7.98
C LEU A 24 2.40 -5.27 -7.02
N LEU A 25 1.59 -4.86 -6.05
CA LEU A 25 0.94 -5.78 -5.10
C LEU A 25 -0.06 -6.73 -5.79
N CYS A 26 -0.74 -6.29 -6.85
CA CYS A 26 -1.59 -7.15 -7.66
C CYS A 26 -0.81 -8.25 -8.39
N ARG A 27 0.46 -8.02 -8.73
CA ARG A 27 1.33 -9.00 -9.40
C ARG A 27 1.95 -9.99 -8.41
N GLU A 28 2.48 -9.50 -7.29
CA GLU A 28 3.31 -10.29 -6.36
C GLU A 28 2.54 -10.89 -5.16
N GLN A 29 1.23 -10.59 -5.03
CA GLN A 29 0.32 -10.99 -3.93
C GLN A 29 0.66 -10.45 -2.54
N GLN A 30 1.93 -10.50 -2.10
CA GLN A 30 2.39 -10.00 -0.80
C GLN A 30 3.83 -9.50 -0.89
N LEU A 31 4.07 -8.30 -0.38
CA LEU A 31 5.40 -7.71 -0.30
C LEU A 31 5.59 -6.97 1.03
N THR A 32 6.81 -7.01 1.55
CA THR A 32 7.24 -6.14 2.64
C THR A 32 7.53 -4.73 2.12
N VAL A 33 7.54 -3.75 3.02
CA VAL A 33 7.89 -2.35 2.67
C VAL A 33 9.27 -2.28 2.01
N ASN A 34 10.24 -3.06 2.50
CA ASN A 34 11.60 -3.06 1.94
C ASN A 34 11.63 -3.60 0.50
N GLN A 35 10.92 -4.71 0.23
CA GLN A 35 10.83 -5.25 -1.12
C GLN A 35 10.17 -4.25 -2.10
N ILE A 36 9.16 -3.51 -1.65
CA ILE A 36 8.55 -2.46 -2.48
C ILE A 36 9.57 -1.35 -2.80
N THR A 37 10.41 -0.95 -1.84
CA THR A 37 11.45 0.08 -2.06
C THR A 37 12.62 -0.38 -2.93
N GLU A 38 12.84 -1.70 -3.03
CA GLU A 38 13.82 -2.29 -3.95
C GLU A 38 13.29 -2.32 -5.39
N LEU A 39 11.98 -2.49 -5.55
CA LEU A 39 11.32 -2.62 -6.85
C LEU A 39 10.82 -1.29 -7.44
N LEU A 40 10.62 -0.26 -6.63
CA LEU A 40 10.14 1.05 -7.05
C LEU A 40 11.07 2.16 -6.54
N PRO A 41 11.29 3.23 -7.34
CA PRO A 41 12.03 4.42 -6.90
C PRO A 41 11.14 5.29 -6.00
N ILE A 42 10.82 4.77 -4.82
CA ILE A 42 10.00 5.39 -3.77
C ILE A 42 10.70 5.13 -2.45
N SER A 43 10.90 6.17 -1.64
CA SER A 43 11.58 6.03 -0.36
C SER A 43 10.75 5.20 0.63
N ARG A 44 11.42 4.51 1.55
CA ARG A 44 10.76 3.71 2.60
C ARG A 44 9.72 4.51 3.43
N PRO A 45 9.98 5.75 3.88
CA PRO A 45 8.96 6.54 4.56
C PRO A 45 7.74 6.83 3.69
N ALA A 46 7.94 7.12 2.40
CA ALA A 46 6.84 7.37 1.46
C ALA A 46 6.02 6.10 1.19
N VAL A 47 6.67 4.95 0.98
CA VAL A 47 5.97 3.65 0.84
C VAL A 47 5.12 3.36 2.08
N SER A 48 5.68 3.48 3.29
CA SER A 48 4.92 3.28 4.54
C SER A 48 3.73 4.23 4.65
N HIS A 49 3.90 5.51 4.30
CA HIS A 49 2.82 6.50 4.31
C HIS A 49 1.71 6.15 3.30
N HIS A 50 2.09 5.79 2.07
CA HIS A 50 1.14 5.37 1.03
C HIS A 50 0.36 4.13 1.43
N LEU A 51 1.02 3.09 1.95
CA LEU A 51 0.37 1.86 2.40
C LEU A 51 -0.59 2.12 3.57
N LYS A 52 -0.23 2.99 4.51
CA LYS A 52 -1.13 3.39 5.60
C LYS A 52 -2.40 4.02 5.06
N MET A 53 -2.28 4.98 4.14
CA MET A 53 -3.46 5.62 3.53
C MET A 53 -4.34 4.64 2.74
N MET A 54 -3.73 3.71 2.01
CA MET A 54 -4.46 2.66 1.29
C MET A 54 -5.16 1.67 2.25
N TYR A 55 -4.52 1.34 3.37
CA TYR A 55 -5.11 0.49 4.40
C TYR A 55 -6.34 1.15 5.05
N GLU A 56 -6.29 2.45 5.33
CA GLU A 56 -7.43 3.21 5.89
C GLU A 56 -8.68 3.23 5.00
N VAL A 57 -8.52 2.95 3.70
CA VAL A 57 -9.63 2.83 2.74
C VAL A 57 -9.84 1.39 2.26
N TRP A 58 -9.26 0.41 2.96
CA TRP A 58 -9.37 -1.02 2.70
C TRP A 58 -8.86 -1.49 1.33
N LEU A 59 -7.97 -0.72 0.67
CA LEU A 59 -7.35 -1.12 -0.59
C LEU A 59 -6.25 -2.17 -0.42
N VAL A 60 -5.60 -2.21 0.74
CA VAL A 60 -4.55 -3.19 1.07
C VAL A 60 -4.80 -3.76 2.47
N LYS A 61 -4.23 -4.93 2.74
CA LYS A 61 -4.22 -5.56 4.07
C LYS A 61 -2.79 -5.69 4.57
N SER A 62 -2.57 -5.48 5.86
CA SER A 62 -1.29 -5.77 6.51
C SER A 62 -1.32 -7.16 7.13
N GLN A 63 -0.28 -7.95 6.91
CA GLN A 63 -0.04 -9.18 7.65
C GLN A 63 1.23 -9.02 8.49
N THR A 64 1.12 -9.26 9.80
CA THR A 64 2.29 -9.34 10.67
C THR A 64 2.77 -10.79 10.68
N SER A 65 3.94 -11.03 10.08
CA SER A 65 4.61 -12.32 10.19
C SER A 65 5.06 -12.52 11.64
N ARG A 66 4.29 -13.27 12.44
CA ARG A 66 4.76 -13.79 13.73
C ARG A 66 5.82 -14.85 13.44
N ILE A 67 7.09 -14.43 13.39
CA ILE A 67 8.19 -15.38 13.53
C ILE A 67 8.13 -15.85 14.99
N ARG A 68 7.64 -17.07 15.24
CA ARG A 68 7.96 -17.76 16.50
C ARG A 68 9.48 -17.96 16.46
N LYS A 69 10.25 -17.11 17.15
CA LYS A 69 11.63 -17.42 17.51
C LYS A 69 11.57 -18.69 18.34
N ILE A 70 11.74 -19.85 17.70
CA ILE A 70 12.23 -21.04 18.37
C ILE A 70 13.74 -20.85 18.37
N LEU A 71 14.24 -20.28 19.47
CA LEU A 71 15.60 -20.50 19.94
C LEU A 71 15.48 -21.35 21.19
#